data_AF-A0A914C4S3-F1
#
_entry.id   AF-A0A914C4S3-F1
#
_cell.length_a   1.000
_cell.length_b   1.000
_cell.length_c   1.000
_cell.angle_alpha   90.00
_cell.angle_beta   90.00
_cell.angle_gamma   90.00
#
_symmetry.space_group_name_H-M   'P 1'
#
loop_
_entity.id
_entity.type
_entity.pdbx_description
1 polymer ?
#
loop_
_entity_poly.entity_id
_entity_poly.type
_entity_poly.pdbx_seq_one_letter_code
_entity_poly.pdbx_strand_id
1 'polypeptide(L)'
;MPKCLKMKKILAHCILCSRRQNCPVCKQVIAVSCLHAKDCTANDCKVPFCAHLRNRLAAFRSQRQFEKTQSIEDGPPIDEQIKCLICLSEKPEKPLGCVDCKQLIGCGRCVARWFFTNFMADISAIATEPLAEGRRNCPLCRSKWDTRKKLAPYQVLKEKKDEEKV
;
A
#
# COMPACT_ATOMS: atom_id res chain seq x y z
N MET A 1 31.92 -7.96 -19.45
CA MET A 1 30.76 -8.08 -18.52
C MET A 1 30.04 -6.72 -18.35
N PRO A 2 29.14 -6.31 -19.25
CA PRO A 2 28.51 -4.98 -19.25
C PRO A 2 27.43 -4.77 -18.15
N LYS A 3 26.80 -5.85 -17.66
CA LYS A 3 25.74 -5.79 -16.62
C LYS A 3 26.26 -5.29 -15.25
N CYS A 4 27.51 -5.66 -14.90
CA CYS A 4 28.15 -5.25 -13.65
C CYS A 4 28.41 -3.73 -13.60
N LEU A 5 28.90 -3.15 -14.69
CA LEU A 5 29.15 -1.71 -14.79
C LEU A 5 27.86 -0.88 -14.67
N LYS A 6 26.77 -1.35 -15.28
CA LYS A 6 25.44 -0.73 -15.17
C LYS A 6 24.94 -0.76 -13.72
N MET A 7 25.06 -1.90 -13.05
CA MET A 7 24.68 -2.02 -11.64
C MET A 7 25.52 -1.09 -10.75
N LYS A 8 26.84 -1.01 -10.96
CA LYS A 8 27.73 -0.12 -10.19
C LYS A 8 27.29 1.36 -10.26
N LYS A 9 26.90 1.84 -11.44
CA LYS A 9 26.37 3.21 -11.63
C LYS A 9 25.04 3.42 -10.91
N ILE A 10 24.14 2.44 -10.99
CA ILE A 10 22.82 2.49 -10.31
C ILE A 10 23.02 2.56 -8.80
N LEU A 11 23.93 1.75 -8.24
CA LEU A 11 24.19 1.75 -6.80
C LEU A 11 24.82 3.07 -6.33
N ALA A 12 25.77 3.62 -7.09
CA ALA A 12 26.35 4.93 -6.81
C ALA A 12 25.28 6.03 -6.77
N HIS A 13 24.36 6.04 -7.75
CA HIS A 13 23.21 6.95 -7.74
C HIS A 13 22.36 6.78 -6.48
N CYS A 14 22.01 5.55 -6.09
CA CYS A 14 21.14 5.32 -4.94
C CYS A 14 21.74 5.83 -3.63
N ILE A 15 23.07 5.77 -3.48
CA ILE A 15 23.78 6.29 -2.30
C ILE A 15 23.71 7.82 -2.27
N LEU A 16 23.94 8.49 -3.40
CA LEU A 16 24.04 9.96 -3.50
C LEU A 16 22.69 10.66 -3.75
N CYS A 17 21.61 9.92 -4.03
CA CYS A 17 20.33 10.52 -4.42
C CYS A 17 19.59 11.16 -3.24
N SER A 18 19.53 12.50 -3.22
CA SER A 18 18.76 13.28 -2.22
C SER A 18 17.24 13.15 -2.35
N ARG A 19 16.73 12.72 -3.51
CA ARG A 19 15.28 12.51 -3.77
C ARG A 19 14.88 11.03 -3.69
N ARG A 20 15.55 10.25 -2.84
CA ARG A 20 15.41 8.77 -2.77
C ARG A 20 13.95 8.29 -2.66
N GLN A 21 13.09 8.99 -1.93
CA GLN A 21 11.68 8.62 -1.73
C GLN A 21 10.83 8.72 -3.01
N ASN A 22 11.20 9.61 -3.94
CA ASN A 22 10.45 9.87 -5.16
C ASN A 22 11.20 9.44 -6.44
N CYS A 23 12.48 9.07 -6.33
CA CYS A 23 13.30 8.64 -7.46
C CYS A 23 12.89 7.23 -7.98
N PRO A 24 12.58 7.07 -9.27
CA PRO A 24 12.18 5.79 -9.84
C PRO A 24 13.30 4.74 -9.80
N VAL A 25 14.55 5.15 -10.04
CA VAL A 25 15.72 4.24 -9.98
C VAL A 25 15.91 3.71 -8.56
N CYS A 26 15.87 4.60 -7.56
CA CYS A 26 15.96 4.20 -6.16
C CYS A 26 14.83 3.27 -5.73
N LYS A 27 13.58 3.54 -6.18
CA LYS A 27 12.43 2.69 -5.88
C LYS A 27 12.60 1.27 -6.41
N GLN A 28 13.10 1.12 -7.65
CA GLN A 28 13.34 -0.19 -8.24
C GLN A 28 14.41 -0.98 -7.46
N VAL A 29 15.52 -0.33 -7.10
CA VAL A 29 16.58 -0.98 -6.32
C VAL A 29 16.08 -1.37 -4.92
N ILE A 30 15.32 -0.51 -4.25
CA ILE A 30 14.73 -0.82 -2.94
C ILE A 30 13.77 -2.01 -3.04
N ALA A 31 12.94 -2.08 -4.09
CA ALA A 31 12.01 -3.20 -4.28
C ALA A 31 12.76 -4.54 -4.42
N VAL A 32 13.83 -4.58 -5.21
CA VAL A 32 14.68 -5.77 -5.35
C VAL A 32 15.38 -6.11 -4.03
N SER A 33 15.96 -5.12 -3.35
CA SER A 33 16.59 -5.31 -2.03
C SER A 33 15.59 -5.79 -0.97
N CYS A 34 14.31 -5.40 -1.04
CA CYS A 34 13.25 -5.88 -0.15
C CYS A 34 12.98 -7.38 -0.34
N LEU A 35 13.02 -7.89 -1.58
CA LEU A 35 12.84 -9.32 -1.84
C LEU A 35 13.95 -10.12 -1.19
N HIS A 36 15.20 -9.69 -1.36
CA HIS A 36 16.34 -10.31 -0.70
C HIS A 36 16.25 -10.22 0.84
N ALA A 37 15.89 -9.07 1.39
CA ALA A 37 15.87 -8.85 2.84
C ALA A 37 14.85 -9.70 3.62
N LYS A 38 13.83 -10.27 2.96
CA LYS A 38 12.82 -11.15 3.61
C LYS A 38 13.45 -12.42 4.16
N ASP A 39 14.41 -12.97 3.43
CA ASP A 39 15.02 -14.27 3.70
C ASP A 39 16.49 -14.14 4.12
N CYS A 40 17.05 -12.92 4.06
CA CYS A 40 18.46 -12.68 4.38
C CYS A 40 18.75 -12.59 5.88
N THR A 41 19.53 -13.55 6.38
CA THR A 41 20.02 -13.60 7.77
C THR A 41 21.47 -13.14 7.93
N ALA A 42 22.16 -12.82 6.84
CA ALA A 42 23.58 -12.45 6.86
C ALA A 42 23.83 -11.14 7.64
N ASN A 43 24.76 -11.17 8.60
CA ASN A 43 25.06 -10.00 9.43
C ASN A 43 25.79 -8.91 8.63
N ASP A 44 26.73 -9.30 7.77
CA ASP A 44 27.51 -8.40 6.89
C ASP A 44 27.06 -8.50 5.42
N CYS A 45 25.76 -8.31 5.18
CA CYS A 45 25.22 -8.37 3.83
C CYS A 45 25.67 -7.16 2.99
N LYS A 46 26.34 -7.43 1.86
CA LYS A 46 26.80 -6.39 0.91
C LYS A 46 25.70 -5.85 -0.02
N VAL A 47 24.50 -6.44 0.04
CA VAL A 47 23.36 -5.93 -0.73
C VAL A 47 22.91 -4.59 -0.13
N PRO A 48 22.89 -3.51 -0.93
CA PRO A 48 22.52 -2.19 -0.44
C PRO A 48 21.09 -2.19 0.09
N PHE A 49 20.88 -1.46 1.18
CA PHE A 49 19.61 -1.35 1.91
C PHE A 49 19.16 -2.60 2.66
N CYS A 50 19.79 -3.77 2.48
CA CYS A 50 19.35 -5.02 3.09
C CYS A 50 19.21 -4.93 4.62
N ALA A 51 20.25 -4.46 5.32
CA ALA A 51 20.24 -4.35 6.78
C ALA A 51 19.10 -3.43 7.27
N HIS A 52 18.95 -2.26 6.65
CA HIS A 52 17.89 -1.31 6.98
C HIS A 52 16.49 -1.90 6.73
N LEU A 53 16.30 -2.56 5.60
CA LEU A 53 15.03 -3.18 5.21
C LEU A 53 14.66 -4.34 6.13
N ARG A 54 15.62 -5.19 6.50
CA ARG A 54 15.43 -6.27 7.47
C ARG A 54 14.96 -5.75 8.82
N ASN A 55 15.61 -4.70 9.34
CA ASN A 55 15.22 -4.11 10.61
C ASN A 55 13.80 -3.53 10.56
N ARG A 56 13.43 -2.85 9.46
CA ARG A 56 12.05 -2.36 9.29
C ARG A 56 11.05 -3.50 9.17
N LEU A 57 11.36 -4.58 8.45
CA LEU A 57 10.51 -5.75 8.33
C LEU A 57 10.30 -6.44 9.68
N ALA A 58 11.33 -6.55 10.51
CA ALA A 58 11.24 -7.07 11.87
C ALA A 58 10.35 -6.19 12.76
N ALA A 59 10.54 -4.86 12.73
CA ALA A 59 9.71 -3.92 13.48
C ALA A 59 8.22 -4.01 13.09
N PHE A 60 7.92 -4.11 11.79
CA PHE A 60 6.54 -4.33 11.30
C PHE A 60 5.95 -5.67 11.76
N ARG A 61 6.75 -6.72 11.92
CA ARG A 61 6.28 -8.02 12.44
C ARG A 61 5.95 -7.93 13.93
N SER A 62 6.80 -7.27 14.72
CA SER A 62 6.58 -7.09 16.16
C SER A 62 5.33 -6.23 16.45
N GLN A 63 5.10 -5.18 15.65
CA GLN A 63 3.89 -4.34 15.79
C GLN A 63 2.60 -5.15 15.56
N ARG A 64 2.59 -6.05 14.55
CA ARG A 64 1.46 -6.97 14.32
C ARG A 64 1.25 -7.99 15.44
N GLN A 65 2.30 -8.35 16.16
CA GLN A 65 2.21 -9.31 17.25
C GLN A 65 1.65 -8.66 18.52
N PHE A 66 2.00 -7.40 18.78
CA PHE A 66 1.42 -6.62 19.88
C PHE A 66 -0.11 -6.40 19.68
N GLU A 67 -0.55 -6.11 18.46
CA GLU A 67 -1.99 -5.96 18.12
C GLU A 67 -2.79 -7.26 18.28
N LYS A 68 -2.14 -8.44 18.20
CA LYS A 68 -2.82 -9.73 18.39
C LYS A 68 -2.95 -10.15 19.85
N THR A 69 -2.07 -9.68 20.73
CA THR A 69 -2.05 -10.13 22.14
C THR A 69 -2.96 -9.28 23.04
N GLN A 70 -3.48 -8.14 22.57
CA GLN A 70 -4.36 -7.26 23.36
C GLN A 70 -5.87 -7.47 23.16
N SER A 71 -6.31 -8.57 22.52
CA SER A 71 -7.74 -8.82 22.27
C SER A 71 -8.27 -10.05 23.02
N ILE A 72 -8.31 -9.99 24.35
CA ILE A 72 -9.30 -10.67 25.20
C ILE A 72 -9.49 -9.74 26.40
N GLU A 73 -10.57 -8.96 26.45
CA GLU A 73 -11.45 -8.65 27.61
C GLU A 73 -12.59 -7.75 27.09
N ASP A 74 -13.81 -8.20 27.34
CA ASP A 74 -15.16 -7.67 27.08
C ASP A 74 -15.31 -6.30 26.36
N GLY A 75 -15.50 -6.34 25.05
CA GLY A 75 -15.93 -5.20 24.24
C GLY A 75 -17.43 -5.30 23.84
N PRO A 76 -18.17 -4.18 23.75
CA PRO A 76 -19.61 -4.15 23.44
C PRO A 76 -19.90 -4.66 22.01
N PRO A 77 -21.19 -4.89 21.65
CA PRO A 77 -21.58 -5.60 20.44
C PRO A 77 -21.03 -4.94 19.18
N ILE A 78 -20.74 -5.77 18.19
CA ILE A 78 -20.10 -5.46 16.91
C ILE A 78 -21.00 -4.56 16.06
N ASP A 79 -21.09 -3.28 16.43
CA ASP A 79 -21.67 -2.25 15.58
C ASP A 79 -20.57 -1.25 15.17
N GLU A 80 -20.20 -1.37 13.90
CA GLU A 80 -19.61 -0.30 13.09
C GLU A 80 -18.35 0.41 13.62
N GLN A 81 -17.31 -0.34 13.98
CA GLN A 81 -15.98 0.24 14.18
C GLN A 81 -15.38 0.65 12.82
N ILE A 82 -15.60 1.91 12.43
CA ILE A 82 -15.13 2.56 11.19
C ILE A 82 -13.60 2.64 11.21
N LYS A 83 -12.92 1.57 10.78
CA LYS A 83 -11.46 1.51 10.67
C LYS A 83 -10.98 1.57 9.22
N CYS A 84 -9.85 2.23 8.99
CA CYS A 84 -9.22 2.23 7.68
C CYS A 84 -8.72 0.82 7.32
N LEU A 85 -9.13 0.22 6.21
CA LEU A 85 -8.67 -1.13 5.85
C LEU A 85 -7.22 -1.16 5.33
N ILE A 86 -6.65 0.01 5.03
CA ILE A 86 -5.31 0.13 4.46
C ILE A 86 -4.27 0.42 5.55
N CYS A 87 -4.54 1.36 6.45
CA CYS A 87 -3.63 1.72 7.56
C CYS A 87 -4.13 1.28 8.94
N LEU A 88 -5.28 0.60 9.00
CA LEU A 88 -5.88 0.06 10.22
C LEU A 88 -6.19 1.08 11.32
N SER A 89 -6.12 2.37 11.00
CA SER A 89 -6.47 3.44 11.94
C SER A 89 -7.95 3.36 12.33
N GLU A 90 -8.20 3.37 13.63
CA GLU A 90 -9.53 3.35 14.25
C GLU A 90 -10.34 4.63 13.99
N LYS A 91 -9.68 5.71 13.58
CA LYS A 91 -10.30 6.97 13.17
C LYS A 91 -9.74 7.44 11.81
N PRO A 92 -10.33 7.01 10.69
CA PRO A 92 -9.84 7.37 9.38
C PRO A 92 -10.03 8.86 9.07
N GLU A 93 -8.95 9.56 8.73
CA GLU A 93 -9.01 10.95 8.26
C GLU A 93 -9.60 11.01 6.84
N LYS A 94 -10.68 11.80 6.67
CA LYS A 94 -11.41 11.96 5.40
C LYS A 94 -11.75 10.59 4.80
N PRO A 95 -12.59 9.78 5.48
CA PRO A 95 -12.86 8.41 5.08
C PRO A 95 -13.51 8.36 3.70
N LEU A 96 -12.97 7.53 2.82
CA LEU A 96 -13.52 7.25 1.51
C LEU A 96 -14.07 5.83 1.46
N GLY A 97 -15.23 5.70 0.83
CA GLY A 97 -15.87 4.43 0.53
C GLY A 97 -16.06 4.23 -0.97
N CYS A 98 -16.40 2.99 -1.34
CA CYS A 98 -16.73 2.66 -2.72
C CYS A 98 -18.20 2.99 -2.98
N VAL A 99 -18.48 3.70 -4.08
CA VAL A 99 -19.86 4.02 -4.49
C VAL A 99 -20.65 2.77 -4.82
N ASP A 100 -20.02 1.75 -5.42
CA ASP A 100 -20.70 0.53 -5.88
C ASP A 100 -21.16 -0.37 -4.72
N CYS A 101 -20.32 -0.60 -3.71
CA CYS A 101 -20.68 -1.45 -2.56
C CYS A 101 -21.07 -0.67 -1.30
N LYS A 102 -20.99 0.66 -1.33
CA LYS A 102 -21.27 1.57 -0.21
C LYS A 102 -20.46 1.25 1.06
N GLN A 103 -19.37 0.51 0.95
CA GLN A 103 -18.51 0.13 2.07
C GLN A 103 -17.35 1.11 2.26
N LEU A 104 -16.96 1.30 3.52
CA LEU A 104 -15.74 2.03 3.89
C LEU A 104 -14.51 1.30 3.38
N ILE A 105 -13.61 2.02 2.71
CA ILE A 105 -12.30 1.50 2.33
C ILE A 105 -11.24 2.00 3.30
N GLY A 106 -11.26 3.30 3.61
CA GLY A 106 -10.37 3.88 4.62
C GLY A 106 -10.01 5.34 4.39
N CYS A 107 -8.90 5.79 4.99
CA CYS A 107 -8.47 7.19 4.94
C CYS A 107 -8.29 7.68 3.49
N GLY A 108 -8.65 8.94 3.24
CA GLY A 108 -8.57 9.51 1.89
C GLY A 108 -7.16 9.44 1.28
N ARG A 109 -6.12 9.67 2.09
CA ARG A 109 -4.72 9.55 1.64
C ARG A 109 -4.33 8.11 1.33
N CYS A 110 -4.81 7.15 2.10
CA CYS A 110 -4.52 5.73 1.91
C CYS A 110 -5.20 5.20 0.65
N VAL A 111 -6.47 5.55 0.45
CA VAL A 111 -7.25 5.18 -0.74
C VAL A 111 -6.70 5.88 -1.98
N ALA A 112 -6.35 7.17 -1.89
CA ALA A 112 -5.70 7.89 -2.99
C ALA A 112 -4.34 7.26 -3.33
N ARG A 113 -3.51 6.94 -2.33
CA ARG A 113 -2.23 6.26 -2.58
C ARG A 113 -2.46 4.91 -3.25
N TRP A 114 -3.41 4.11 -2.77
CA TRP A 114 -3.77 2.84 -3.40
C TRP A 114 -4.22 3.03 -4.85
N PHE A 115 -5.04 4.04 -5.13
CA PHE A 115 -5.49 4.38 -6.48
C PHE A 115 -4.34 4.87 -7.38
N PHE A 116 -3.48 5.76 -6.90
CA PHE A 116 -2.43 6.43 -7.68
C PHE A 116 -1.09 5.68 -7.76
N THR A 117 -0.70 4.87 -6.77
CA THR A 117 0.45 3.97 -6.95
C THR A 117 0.20 2.96 -8.06
N ASN A 118 -1.07 2.67 -8.35
CA ASN A 118 -1.48 1.89 -9.50
C ASN A 118 -1.58 2.72 -10.80
N PHE A 119 -1.56 4.06 -10.73
CA PHE A 119 -1.48 4.96 -11.90
C PHE A 119 -0.04 5.13 -12.42
N MET A 120 0.97 5.16 -11.54
CA MET A 120 2.38 5.21 -11.97
C MET A 120 2.93 3.86 -12.46
N ALA A 121 2.25 2.75 -12.16
CA ALA A 121 2.58 1.44 -12.71
C ALA A 121 2.19 1.32 -14.19
N ASP A 122 1.15 2.03 -14.64
CA ASP A 122 0.67 2.02 -16.03
C ASP A 122 1.57 2.81 -16.99
N ILE A 123 2.13 3.96 -16.58
CA ILE A 123 3.07 4.71 -17.45
C ILE A 123 4.38 3.93 -17.68
N SER A 124 4.75 3.05 -16.74
CA SER A 124 5.90 2.14 -16.90
C SER A 124 5.59 0.95 -17.82
N ALA A 125 4.33 0.71 -18.21
CA ALA A 125 3.88 -0.46 -18.95
C ALA A 125 3.75 -0.24 -20.47
N ILE A 126 4.23 0.88 -21.01
CA ILE A 126 4.24 1.18 -22.46
C ILE A 126 5.12 0.20 -23.28
N ALA A 127 5.84 -0.73 -22.63
CA ALA A 127 6.75 -1.64 -23.32
C ALA A 127 6.24 -3.09 -23.55
N THR A 128 5.13 -3.56 -22.96
CA THR A 128 4.61 -4.92 -23.21
C THR A 128 3.14 -5.05 -22.75
N GLU A 129 2.24 -5.46 -23.65
CA GLU A 129 0.83 -5.81 -23.36
C GLU A 129 0.68 -7.02 -22.40
N PRO A 130 -0.54 -7.41 -21.97
CA PRO A 130 -1.53 -6.66 -21.18
C PRO A 130 -1.75 -7.40 -19.84
N LEU A 131 -1.12 -6.96 -18.76
CA LEU A 131 -1.29 -7.56 -17.41
C LEU A 131 -1.91 -6.60 -16.37
N ALA A 132 -2.60 -5.55 -16.82
CA ALA A 132 -3.09 -4.50 -15.94
C ALA A 132 -4.63 -4.41 -15.82
N GLU A 133 -5.38 -5.40 -16.31
CA GLU A 133 -6.85 -5.32 -16.35
C GLU A 133 -7.55 -5.56 -15.00
N GLY A 134 -6.79 -5.83 -13.93
CA GLY A 134 -7.31 -6.25 -12.63
C GLY A 134 -6.94 -5.37 -11.41
N ARG A 135 -6.33 -4.20 -11.60
CA ARG A 135 -5.75 -3.43 -10.47
C ARG A 135 -6.36 -2.06 -10.21
N ARG A 136 -7.50 -1.78 -10.83
CA ARG A 136 -8.34 -0.61 -10.54
C ARG A 136 -9.66 -1.09 -9.97
N ASN A 137 -9.63 -1.97 -8.98
CA ASN A 137 -10.83 -2.62 -8.49
C ASN A 137 -11.00 -2.34 -7.00
N CYS A 138 -12.25 -2.21 -6.56
CA CYS A 138 -12.55 -2.12 -5.14
C CYS A 138 -11.94 -3.32 -4.39
N PRO A 139 -11.19 -3.12 -3.29
CA PRO A 139 -10.63 -4.22 -2.52
C PRO A 139 -11.70 -5.08 -1.84
N LEU A 140 -12.93 -4.57 -1.77
CA LEU A 140 -14.07 -5.25 -1.17
C LEU A 140 -14.94 -5.94 -2.23
N CYS A 141 -15.52 -5.18 -3.16
CA CYS A 141 -16.48 -5.71 -4.14
C CYS A 141 -15.89 -6.00 -5.53
N ARG A 142 -14.60 -5.73 -5.75
CA ARG A 142 -13.91 -5.90 -7.04
C ARG A 142 -14.49 -5.08 -8.20
N SER A 143 -15.40 -4.12 -7.97
CA SER A 143 -15.88 -3.22 -9.03
C SER A 143 -14.74 -2.36 -9.60
N LYS A 144 -14.68 -2.26 -10.93
CA LYS A 144 -13.64 -1.50 -11.66
C LYS A 144 -13.80 0.01 -11.44
N TRP A 145 -12.92 0.67 -10.70
CA TRP A 145 -12.78 2.11 -10.56
C TRP A 145 -12.16 2.74 -11.83
N ASP A 146 -12.98 3.36 -12.67
CA ASP A 146 -12.51 4.15 -13.82
C ASP A 146 -12.42 5.66 -13.49
N THR A 147 -11.95 6.44 -14.46
CA THR A 147 -11.69 7.88 -14.36
C THR A 147 -12.93 8.75 -14.07
N ARG A 148 -14.15 8.19 -13.98
CA ARG A 148 -15.39 8.97 -13.82
C ARG A 148 -15.94 9.11 -12.39
N LYS A 149 -15.21 8.63 -11.38
CA LYS A 149 -15.50 8.66 -9.91
C LYS A 149 -16.31 7.47 -9.39
N LYS A 150 -15.63 6.58 -8.65
CA LYS A 150 -16.23 5.44 -7.90
C LYS A 150 -15.91 5.45 -6.40
N LEU A 151 -15.31 6.54 -5.93
CA LEU A 151 -14.99 6.80 -4.53
C LEU A 151 -15.76 8.04 -4.07
N ALA A 152 -16.38 7.97 -2.91
CA ALA A 152 -17.08 9.09 -2.28
C ALA A 152 -16.77 9.16 -0.79
N PRO A 153 -16.96 10.33 -0.14
CA PRO A 153 -16.92 10.42 1.31
C PRO A 153 -17.84 9.38 1.95
N TYR A 154 -17.34 8.62 2.92
CA TYR A 154 -18.09 7.51 3.51
C TYR A 154 -19.39 7.98 4.20
N GLN A 155 -19.40 9.19 4.76
CA GLN A 155 -20.58 9.78 5.40
C GLN A 155 -21.77 9.86 4.43
N VAL A 156 -21.54 10.34 3.21
CA VAL A 156 -22.56 10.45 2.15
C VAL A 156 -23.04 9.07 1.67
N LEU A 157 -22.18 8.04 1.75
CA LEU A 157 -22.55 6.67 1.38
C LEU A 157 -23.35 5.97 2.47
N LYS A 158 -23.08 6.28 3.74
CA LYS A 158 -23.80 5.76 4.90
C LYS A 158 -25.23 6.28 4.93
N GLU A 159 -25.42 7.59 4.77
CA GLU A 159 -26.75 8.23 4.70
C GLU A 159 -27.64 7.57 3.62
N LYS A 160 -27.10 7.36 2.42
CA LYS A 160 -27.81 6.69 1.31
C LYS A 160 -28.10 5.20 1.51
N LYS A 161 -27.39 4.54 2.42
CA LYS A 161 -27.60 3.12 2.76
C LYS A 161 -28.72 2.99 3.80
N ASP A 162 -28.83 3.98 4.67
CA ASP A 162 -29.86 4.04 5.70
C ASP A 162 -31.22 4.45 5.10
N GLU A 163 -31.23 5.35 4.10
CA GLU A 163 -32.44 5.75 3.35
C GLU A 163 -33.07 4.62 2.49
N GLU A 164 -32.26 3.73 1.91
CA GLU A 164 -32.74 2.57 1.12
C GLU A 164 -33.30 1.43 1.98
N LYS A 165 -33.13 1.51 3.31
CA LYS A 165 -33.53 0.46 4.25
C LYS A 165 -34.90 0.75 4.90
N VAL A 166 -35.52 1.87 4.54
CA VAL A 166 -36.87 2.32 4.91
C VAL A 166 -37.83 1.98 3.78
#